data_AF-A0A8S4C0U3-F1
#
_entry.id   AF-A0A8S4C0U3-F1
#
_cell.length_a   1.000
_cell.length_b   1.000
_cell.length_c   1.000
_cell.angle_alpha   90.00
_cell.angle_beta   90.00
_cell.angle_gamma   90.00
#
_symmetry.space_group_name_H-M   'P 1'
#
loop_
_entity.id
_entity.type
_entity.pdbx_description
1 polymer ?
#
loop_
_entity_poly.entity_id
_entity_poly.type
_entity_poly.pdbx_seq_one_letter_code
_entity_poly.pdbx_strand_id
1 'polypeptide(L)'
;MKKFEVPCFFEGKKSMVSLYIGNPEPTHSPIHFQADWLSKARGGQVPSQIIESLIKIQKLAVDNGVEFEELCHYALEAANNELKQEGSSEPSSNAEDNTQVLPQEDAPKVESNA
;
A
#
# COMPACT_ATOMS: atom_id res chain seq x y z
N MET A 1 9.97 -3.43 1.59
CA MET A 1 8.64 -3.54 0.94
C MET A 1 7.62 -2.82 1.78
N LYS A 2 7.16 -1.65 1.31
CA LYS A 2 6.10 -0.87 1.96
C LYS A 2 4.77 -1.06 1.23
N LYS A 3 3.69 -1.20 2.00
CA LYS A 3 2.32 -1.25 1.47
C LYS A 3 1.70 0.16 1.48
N PHE A 4 0.92 0.48 0.47
CA PHE A 4 0.20 1.75 0.38
C PHE A 4 -1.11 1.57 -0.38
N GLU A 5 -2.10 2.38 -0.06
CA GLU A 5 -3.43 2.29 -0.66
C GLU A 5 -3.58 3.38 -1.72
N VAL A 6 -3.98 2.96 -2.92
CA VAL A 6 -4.26 3.88 -4.01
C VAL A 6 -5.71 3.74 -4.50
N PRO A 7 -6.35 4.86 -4.86
CA PRO A 7 -7.64 4.81 -5.52
C PRO A 7 -7.46 4.34 -6.97
N CYS A 8 -7.87 3.12 -7.26
CA CYS A 8 -7.90 2.56 -8.62
C CYS A 8 -9.31 2.57 -9.18
N PHE A 9 -9.44 2.63 -10.51
CA PHE A 9 -10.71 2.57 -11.20
C PHE A 9 -11.10 1.12 -11.51
N PHE A 10 -12.32 0.74 -11.17
CA PHE A 10 -12.92 -0.56 -11.43
C PHE A 10 -14.29 -0.34 -12.04
N GLU A 11 -14.44 -0.61 -13.34
CA GLU A 11 -15.74 -0.53 -14.04
C GLU A 11 -16.52 0.79 -13.76
N GLY A 12 -15.80 1.92 -13.70
CA GLY A 12 -16.38 3.23 -13.44
C GLY A 12 -16.53 3.63 -11.95
N LYS A 13 -16.17 2.77 -11.01
CA LYS A 13 -16.11 3.06 -9.57
C LYS A 13 -14.67 3.16 -9.09
N LYS A 14 -14.38 4.06 -8.14
CA LYS A 14 -13.07 4.13 -7.49
C LYS A 14 -13.05 3.19 -6.29
N SER A 15 -12.01 2.37 -6.14
CA SER A 15 -11.82 1.53 -4.96
C SER A 15 -10.37 1.52 -4.52
N MET A 16 -10.15 1.50 -3.20
CA MET A 16 -8.82 1.46 -2.62
C MET A 16 -8.17 0.10 -2.83
N VAL A 17 -6.94 0.11 -3.33
CA VAL A 17 -6.15 -1.09 -3.59
C VAL A 17 -4.83 -0.95 -2.86
N SER A 18 -4.50 -1.93 -2.03
CA SER A 18 -3.18 -2.06 -1.44
C SER A 18 -2.19 -2.50 -2.51
N LEU A 19 -1.30 -1.59 -2.89
CA LEU A 19 -0.13 -1.85 -3.72
C LEU A 19 1.11 -1.99 -2.83
N TYR A 20 2.12 -2.70 -3.33
CA TYR A 20 3.37 -2.95 -2.61
C TYR A 20 4.53 -2.28 -3.35
N ILE A 21 5.11 -1.24 -2.77
CA ILE A 21 6.35 -0.66 -3.30
C ILE A 21 7.52 -1.47 -2.73
N GLY A 22 8.28 -2.07 -3.65
CA GLY A 22 9.54 -2.75 -3.39
C GLY A 22 10.73 -1.96 -3.93
N ASN A 23 11.82 -2.67 -4.23
CA ASN A 23 12.95 -2.14 -5.01
C ASN A 23 12.70 -2.39 -6.51
N PRO A 24 12.14 -1.42 -7.27
CA PRO A 24 11.92 -1.62 -8.69
C PRO A 24 13.25 -1.65 -9.45
N GLU A 25 13.33 -2.47 -10.50
CA GLU A 25 14.45 -2.33 -11.44
C GLU A 25 14.41 -0.93 -12.09
N PRO A 26 15.58 -0.30 -12.32
CA PRO A 26 15.65 1.04 -12.90
C PRO A 26 15.14 1.09 -14.35
N THR A 27 15.06 -0.05 -15.02
CA THR A 27 14.69 -0.17 -16.44
C THR A 27 13.18 -0.14 -16.68
N HIS A 28 12.36 -0.36 -15.65
CA HIS A 28 10.90 -0.49 -15.79
C HIS A 28 10.14 0.37 -14.79
N SER A 29 8.90 0.75 -15.17
CA SER A 29 8.02 1.52 -14.29
C SER A 29 7.79 0.75 -12.99
N PRO A 30 7.83 1.41 -11.81
CA PRO A 30 7.90 0.75 -10.50
C PRO A 30 6.76 -0.22 -10.20
N ILE A 31 5.60 0.03 -10.82
CA ILE A 31 4.36 -0.71 -10.59
C ILE A 31 3.84 -1.39 -11.86
N HIS A 32 4.66 -1.52 -12.91
CA HIS A 32 4.21 -2.07 -14.19
C HIS A 32 3.54 -3.44 -14.04
N PHE A 33 4.22 -4.37 -13.38
CA PHE A 33 3.71 -5.73 -13.15
C PHE A 33 2.49 -5.76 -12.23
N GLN A 34 2.43 -4.85 -11.25
CA GLN A 34 1.29 -4.76 -10.34
C GLN A 34 0.06 -4.15 -11.02
N ALA A 35 0.25 -3.17 -11.91
CA ALA A 35 -0.82 -2.60 -12.71
C ALA A 35 -1.39 -3.61 -13.71
N ASP A 36 -0.51 -4.38 -14.37
CA ASP A 36 -0.91 -5.48 -15.26
C ASP A 36 -1.65 -6.58 -14.50
N TRP A 37 -1.14 -6.99 -13.32
CA TRP A 37 -1.84 -7.93 -12.44
C TRP A 37 -3.18 -7.38 -11.96
N LEU A 38 -3.27 -6.11 -11.59
CA LEU A 38 -4.52 -5.50 -11.12
C LEU A 38 -5.59 -5.54 -12.21
N SER A 39 -5.19 -5.27 -13.46
CA SER A 39 -6.06 -5.33 -14.62
C SER A 39 -6.53 -6.74 -14.90
N LYS A 40 -5.63 -7.74 -14.85
CA LYS A 40 -5.95 -9.14 -15.15
C LYS A 40 -6.71 -9.86 -14.03
N ALA A 41 -6.34 -9.62 -12.77
CA ALA A 41 -6.86 -10.36 -11.62
C ALA A 41 -8.11 -9.72 -10.99
N ARG A 42 -8.16 -8.38 -10.93
CA ARG A 42 -9.29 -7.64 -10.32
C ARG A 42 -10.11 -6.83 -11.33
N GLY A 43 -9.71 -6.73 -12.60
CA GLY A 43 -10.39 -5.86 -13.56
C GLY A 43 -10.17 -4.37 -13.28
N GLY A 44 -9.12 -4.02 -12.53
CA GLY A 44 -8.83 -2.66 -12.10
C GLY A 44 -7.83 -1.94 -13.00
N GLN A 45 -7.98 -0.63 -13.12
CA GLN A 45 -7.06 0.23 -13.85
C GLN A 45 -6.47 1.27 -12.90
N VAL A 46 -5.14 1.30 -12.83
CA VAL A 46 -4.41 2.32 -12.08
C VAL A 46 -4.46 3.63 -12.86
N PRO A 47 -4.82 4.77 -12.23
CA PRO A 47 -4.81 6.06 -12.91
C PRO A 47 -3.41 6.41 -13.42
N SER A 48 -3.30 6.89 -14.66
CA SER A 48 -2.02 7.31 -15.24
C SER A 48 -1.29 8.37 -14.41
N GLN A 49 -2.05 9.24 -13.73
CA GLN A 49 -1.51 10.24 -12.79
C GLN A 49 -0.67 9.60 -11.67
N ILE A 50 -1.12 8.47 -11.12
CA ILE A 50 -0.36 7.76 -10.07
C ILE A 50 0.91 7.14 -10.66
N ILE A 51 0.80 6.52 -11.85
CA ILE A 51 1.95 5.94 -12.55
C ILE A 51 3.02 7.01 -12.82
N GLU A 52 2.62 8.17 -13.36
CA GLU A 52 3.52 9.27 -13.66
C GLU A 52 4.19 9.84 -12.40
N SER A 53 3.44 10.01 -11.30
CA SER A 53 3.99 10.46 -10.03
C SER A 53 5.04 9.49 -9.49
N LEU A 54 4.77 8.18 -9.55
CA LEU A 54 5.74 7.17 -9.14
C LEU A 54 7.00 7.17 -10.00
N ILE A 55 6.88 7.38 -11.31
CA ILE A 55 8.05 7.52 -12.21
C ILE A 55 8.89 8.74 -11.84
N LYS A 56 8.24 9.89 -11.52
CA LYS A 56 8.96 11.09 -11.06
C LYS A 56 9.70 10.84 -9.75
N ILE A 57 9.04 10.19 -8.79
CA ILE A 57 9.66 9.82 -7.51
C ILE A 57 10.82 8.85 -7.72
N GLN A 58 10.70 7.87 -8.62
CA GLN A 58 11.79 6.94 -8.93
C GLN A 58 13.01 7.66 -9.51
N LYS A 59 12.80 8.57 -10.46
CA LYS A 59 13.89 9.39 -11.01
C LYS A 59 14.55 10.23 -9.93
N LEU A 60 13.75 10.90 -9.10
CA LEU A 60 14.28 11.72 -8.00
C LEU A 60 15.07 10.88 -6.99
N ALA A 61 14.61 9.66 -6.71
CA ALA A 61 15.32 8.73 -5.84
C ALA A 61 16.68 8.33 -6.40
N VAL A 62 16.74 8.00 -7.69
CA VAL A 62 17.99 7.66 -8.39
C VAL A 62 18.93 8.87 -8.44
N ASP A 63 18.42 10.05 -8.78
CA ASP A 63 19.22 11.28 -8.93
C ASP A 63 19.86 11.72 -7.60
N ASN A 64 19.18 11.49 -6.47
CA ASN A 64 19.67 11.86 -5.13
C ASN A 64 20.33 10.69 -4.39
N GLY A 65 20.33 9.48 -4.95
CA GLY A 65 20.87 8.28 -4.29
C GLY A 65 20.10 7.89 -3.02
N VAL A 66 18.79 8.13 -2.99
CA VAL A 66 17.92 7.76 -1.86
C VAL A 66 17.06 6.54 -2.19
N GLU A 67 16.59 5.84 -1.16
CA GLU A 67 15.74 4.67 -1.35
C GLU A 67 14.35 5.08 -1.86
N PHE A 68 13.92 4.47 -2.97
CA PHE A 68 12.61 4.73 -3.57
C PHE A 68 11.45 4.46 -2.60
N GLU A 69 11.56 3.40 -1.77
CA GLU A 69 10.55 3.06 -0.77
C GLU A 69 10.33 4.19 0.25
N GLU A 70 11.41 4.85 0.67
CA GLU A 70 11.35 5.94 1.64
C GLU A 70 10.77 7.21 1.02
N LEU A 71 11.24 7.56 -0.18
CA LEU A 71 10.76 8.76 -0.89
C LEU A 71 9.29 8.65 -1.29
N CYS A 72 8.83 7.46 -1.70
CA CYS A 72 7.41 7.22 -1.96
C CYS A 72 6.56 7.36 -0.69
N HIS A 73 7.03 6.84 0.44
CA HIS A 73 6.31 6.96 1.70
C HIS A 73 6.14 8.42 2.10
N TYR A 74 7.22 9.20 2.00
CA TYR A 74 7.20 10.64 2.25
C TYR A 74 6.24 11.37 1.31
N ALA A 75 6.28 11.08 0.00
CA ALA A 75 5.39 11.71 -0.97
C ALA A 75 3.91 11.39 -0.73
N LEU A 76 3.59 10.16 -0.32
CA LEU A 76 2.23 9.75 0.02
C LEU A 76 1.75 10.42 1.31
N GLU A 77 2.60 10.50 2.32
CA GLU A 77 2.28 11.21 3.58
C GLU A 77 2.05 12.70 3.33
N ALA A 78 2.90 13.33 2.51
CA ALA A 78 2.73 14.72 2.08
C ALA A 78 1.40 14.92 1.33
N ALA A 79 1.08 14.09 0.34
CA ALA A 79 -0.17 14.16 -0.42
C ALA A 79 -1.41 13.96 0.48
N ASN A 80 -1.32 13.05 1.45
CA ASN A 80 -2.39 12.82 2.44
C ASN A 80 -2.55 14.01 3.40
N ASN A 81 -1.48 14.74 3.71
CA ASN A 81 -1.56 15.95 4.53
C ASN A 81 -2.07 17.16 3.75
N GLU A 82 -1.75 17.29 2.46
CA GLU A 82 -2.29 18.36 1.60
C GLU A 82 -3.81 18.20 1.42
N LEU A 83 -4.32 16.97 1.24
CA LEU A 83 -5.76 16.69 1.19
C LEU A 83 -6.50 17.03 2.50
N LYS A 84 -5.81 17.06 3.64
CA LYS A 84 -6.41 17.42 4.94
C LYS A 84 -6.55 18.92 5.17
N GLN A 85 -5.90 19.77 4.37
CA GLN A 85 -6.01 21.23 4.54
C GLN A 85 -7.22 21.86 3.85
N GLU A 86 -7.94 21.15 2.97
CA GLU A 86 -9.16 21.65 2.32
C GLU A 86 -10.48 21.09 2.91
N GLY A 87 -10.43 20.34 4.02
CA GLY A 87 -11.64 19.84 4.68
C GLY A 87 -11.45 19.60 6.18
N SER A 88 -11.86 20.55 7.00
CA SER A 88 -11.91 20.41 8.46
C SER A 88 -12.73 19.19 8.91
N SER A 89 -12.07 18.19 9.51
CA SER A 89 -12.38 17.62 10.85
C SER A 89 -11.68 16.27 11.09
N GLU A 90 -10.50 16.32 11.72
CA GLU A 90 -10.01 15.51 12.87
C GLU A 90 -10.14 13.95 12.93
N PRO A 91 -9.41 13.27 13.86
CA PRO A 91 -8.40 12.27 13.52
C PRO A 91 -8.83 10.83 13.84
N SER A 92 -8.08 9.85 13.34
CA SER A 92 -7.99 8.56 14.02
C SER A 92 -6.53 8.14 14.07
N SER A 93 -5.85 8.64 15.11
CA SER A 93 -4.87 7.84 15.81
C SER A 93 -5.58 6.61 16.35
N ASN A 94 -5.01 5.43 16.09
CA ASN A 94 -4.76 4.48 17.17
C ASN A 94 -3.58 3.61 16.78
N ALA A 95 -2.46 3.89 17.45
CA ALA A 95 -1.46 2.89 17.74
C ALA A 95 -2.06 1.93 18.77
N GLU A 96 -2.11 0.65 18.42
CA GLU A 96 -2.18 -0.47 19.36
C GLU A 96 -1.14 -1.46 18.82
N ASP A 97 0.12 -1.35 19.25
CA ASP A 97 0.66 -2.21 20.32
C ASP A 97 -0.37 -3.23 20.83
N ASN A 98 -0.21 -4.47 20.40
CA ASN A 98 -0.59 -5.59 21.23
C ASN A 98 0.41 -6.73 21.02
N THR A 99 1.43 -6.73 21.88
CA THR A 99 2.09 -7.97 22.29
C THR A 99 1.04 -8.84 22.97
N GLN A 100 0.53 -9.87 22.29
CA GLN A 100 -0.16 -10.98 22.95
C GLN A 100 0.23 -12.33 22.33
N VAL A 101 1.14 -12.99 23.06
CA VAL A 101 1.10 -14.39 23.49
C VAL A 101 0.54 -15.42 22.50
N LEU A 102 1.41 -16.35 22.12
CA LEU A 102 1.05 -17.71 21.71
C LEU A 102 0.35 -18.41 22.90
N PRO A 103 -0.94 -18.78 22.83
CA PRO A 103 -1.53 -19.72 23.76
C PRO A 103 -1.19 -21.13 23.27
N GLN A 104 -0.72 -21.96 24.19
CA GLN A 104 -0.61 -23.40 24.01
C GLN A 104 -2.01 -23.96 23.76
N GLU A 105 -2.25 -24.54 22.58
CA GLU A 105 -3.42 -25.38 22.37
C GLU A 105 -3.08 -26.81 22.78
N ASP A 106 -3.46 -27.08 24.03
CA ASP A 106 -3.69 -28.40 24.60
C ASP A 106 -4.74 -29.13 23.75
N ALA A 107 -4.38 -30.32 23.28
CA ALA A 107 -5.25 -31.15 22.45
C ALA A 107 -6.38 -31.78 23.31
N PRO A 108 -7.66 -31.65 22.92
CA PRO A 108 -8.74 -32.30 23.63
C PRO A 108 -8.82 -33.78 23.26
N LYS A 109 -8.75 -34.67 24.26
CA LYS A 109 -9.22 -36.06 24.10
C LYS A 109 -10.37 -36.31 25.07
N VAL A 110 -11.55 -35.96 24.55
CA VAL A 110 -12.88 -36.52 24.81
C VAL A 110 -12.99 -37.53 25.96
N GLU A 111 -13.68 -37.09 27.01
CA GLU A 111 -14.24 -37.92 28.06
C GLU A 111 -15.68 -38.28 27.67
N SER A 112 -16.03 -39.58 27.61
CA SER A 112 -17.41 -40.06 27.79
C SER A 112 -17.44 -41.55 28.09
N ASN A 113 -18.00 -41.83 29.26
CA ASN A 113 -18.23 -43.09 29.95
C ASN A 113 -19.04 -44.13 29.16
N ALA A 114 -18.69 -45.40 29.38
CA ALA A 114 -19.63 -46.50 29.70
C ALA A 114 -18.85 -47.66 30.37
#